data_AF-A0A7S0CZU0-F1
#
_entry.id   AF-A0A7S0CZU0-F1
#
_cell.length_a   1.000
_cell.length_b   1.000
_cell.length_c   1.000
_cell.angle_alpha   90.00
_cell.angle_beta   90.00
_cell.angle_gamma   90.00
#
_symmetry.space_group_name_H-M   'P 1'
#
loop_
_entity.id
_entity.type
_entity.pdbx_description
1 polymer ?
#
loop_
_entity_poly.entity_id
_entity_poly.type
_entity_poly.pdbx_seq_one_letter_code
_entity_poly.pdbx_strand_id
1 'polypeptide(L)'
;RALTPRDTMGSVAPDEAQETADALMFMADEFVRDDCPLQAVKCYEAICDKNNLTILPLPEARARLALARLLLEHTDNVHRAKTHLETTQMLLRSVHGHESLKCRTFSGLLKCYRLMGPDLRRQQTDATQKGLDLSRVAAKKCPAREREAWRAWQFHFLLEKADLKMAQGDFRLARKTLAEGAAAADDA
;
A
#
# COMPACT_ATOMS: atom_id res chain seq x y z
N ARG A 1 -23.69 -44.61 -5.75
CA ARG A 1 -24.03 -43.17 -5.77
C ARG A 1 -23.97 -42.68 -4.33
N ALA A 2 -22.79 -42.26 -3.87
CA ALA A 2 -22.59 -41.72 -2.53
C ALA A 2 -22.17 -40.26 -2.69
N LEU A 3 -22.96 -39.33 -2.11
CA LEU A 3 -22.65 -37.92 -2.00
C LEU A 3 -22.39 -37.64 -0.53
N THR A 4 -21.18 -37.17 -0.25
CA THR A 4 -20.67 -36.72 1.04
C THR A 4 -21.33 -35.41 1.48
N PRO A 5 -21.28 -35.06 2.78
CA PRO A 5 -21.87 -33.82 3.27
C PRO A 5 -21.05 -32.64 2.77
N ARG A 6 -21.75 -31.60 2.30
CA ARG A 6 -21.16 -30.28 2.10
C ARG A 6 -20.89 -29.71 3.49
N ASP A 7 -19.62 -29.57 3.84
CA ASP A 7 -19.19 -28.70 4.93
C ASP A 7 -19.69 -27.29 4.64
N THR A 8 -20.73 -26.89 5.36
CA THR A 8 -21.09 -25.49 5.51
C THR A 8 -19.98 -24.85 6.34
N MET A 9 -19.02 -24.20 5.68
CA MET A 9 -18.11 -23.25 6.34
C MET A 9 -18.99 -22.23 7.06
N GLY A 10 -19.09 -22.41 8.38
CA GLY A 10 -19.85 -21.52 9.25
C GLY A 10 -19.23 -20.14 9.20
N SER A 11 -20.04 -19.15 8.87
CA SER A 11 -19.70 -17.73 9.04
C SER A 11 -19.23 -17.52 10.49
N VAL A 12 -17.95 -17.18 10.67
CA VAL A 12 -17.39 -16.81 11.98
C VAL A 12 -18.13 -15.58 12.52
N ALA A 13 -18.42 -15.55 13.82
CA ALA A 13 -19.07 -14.39 14.43
C ALA A 13 -18.16 -13.14 14.29
N PRO A 14 -18.71 -11.91 14.19
CA PRO A 14 -17.90 -10.71 13.93
C PRO A 14 -16.76 -10.49 14.94
N ASP A 15 -16.96 -10.83 16.22
CA ASP A 15 -15.95 -10.69 17.27
C ASP A 15 -14.85 -11.75 17.13
N GLU A 16 -15.23 -13.02 16.90
CA GLU A 16 -14.28 -14.11 16.65
C GLU A 16 -13.46 -13.88 15.37
N ALA A 17 -14.06 -13.26 14.35
CA ALA A 17 -13.37 -12.95 13.09
C ALA A 17 -12.29 -11.88 13.30
N GLN A 18 -12.57 -10.90 14.17
CA GLN A 18 -11.59 -9.87 14.53
C GLN A 18 -10.45 -10.45 15.38
N GLU A 19 -10.77 -11.28 16.37
CA GLU A 19 -9.75 -11.99 17.18
C GLU A 19 -8.84 -12.87 16.32
N THR A 20 -9.44 -13.61 15.38
CA THR A 20 -8.69 -14.43 14.42
C THR A 20 -7.77 -13.58 13.56
N ALA A 21 -8.24 -12.43 13.07
CA ALA A 21 -7.44 -11.52 12.27
C ALA A 21 -6.27 -10.92 13.07
N ASP A 22 -6.50 -10.54 14.33
CA ASP A 22 -5.46 -9.99 15.21
C ASP A 22 -4.38 -11.05 15.52
N ALA A 23 -4.79 -12.30 15.79
CA ALA A 23 -3.86 -13.41 15.98
C ALA A 23 -3.04 -13.70 14.71
N LEU A 24 -3.68 -13.71 13.53
CA LEU A 24 -2.99 -13.88 12.25
C LEU A 24 -2.01 -12.73 11.95
N MET A 25 -2.37 -11.49 12.28
CA MET A 25 -1.47 -10.34 12.14
C MET A 25 -0.24 -10.48 13.04
N PHE A 26 -0.46 -10.86 14.31
CA PHE A 26 0.63 -11.10 15.25
C PHE A 26 1.58 -12.19 14.73
N MET A 27 1.05 -13.36 14.33
CA MET A 27 1.88 -14.43 13.76
C MET A 27 2.63 -13.99 12.49
N ALA A 28 2.00 -13.20 11.62
CA ALA A 28 2.65 -12.68 10.43
C ALA A 28 3.86 -11.80 10.79
N ASP A 29 3.72 -10.94 11.79
CA ASP A 29 4.80 -10.08 12.27
C ASP A 29 5.93 -10.89 12.93
N GLU A 30 5.61 -11.98 13.66
CA GLU A 30 6.60 -12.93 14.16
C GLU A 30 7.39 -13.57 13.01
N PHE A 31 6.71 -14.10 11.99
CA PHE A 31 7.37 -14.68 10.81
C PHE A 31 8.23 -13.68 10.03
N VAL A 32 7.83 -12.40 9.95
CA VAL A 32 8.66 -11.37 9.32
C VAL A 32 9.94 -11.13 10.12
N ARG A 33 9.89 -11.14 11.46
CA ARG A 33 11.09 -10.98 12.31
C ARG A 33 12.01 -12.20 12.23
N ASP A 34 11.45 -13.38 12.05
CA ASP A 34 12.20 -14.64 11.94
C ASP A 34 12.69 -14.93 10.50
N ASP A 35 12.69 -13.92 9.61
CA ASP A 35 13.09 -14.01 8.20
C ASP A 35 12.36 -15.14 7.43
N CYS A 36 11.08 -15.36 7.77
CA CYS A 36 10.19 -16.36 7.19
C CYS A 36 9.05 -15.70 6.39
N PRO A 37 9.33 -14.92 5.33
CA PRO A 37 8.35 -14.06 4.67
C PRO A 37 7.22 -14.83 3.99
N LEU A 38 7.45 -16.07 3.54
CA LEU A 38 6.43 -16.88 2.87
C LEU A 38 5.34 -17.35 3.84
N GLN A 39 5.69 -17.60 5.10
CA GLN A 39 4.75 -17.95 6.16
C GLN A 39 3.92 -16.72 6.58
N ALA A 40 4.56 -15.55 6.64
CA ALA A 40 3.85 -14.29 6.86
C ALA A 40 2.84 -14.00 5.72
N VAL A 41 3.22 -14.28 4.47
CA VAL A 41 2.30 -14.21 3.31
C VAL A 41 1.07 -15.08 3.55
N LYS A 42 1.21 -16.31 4.03
CA LYS A 42 0.05 -17.19 4.32
C LYS A 42 -0.88 -16.62 5.38
N CYS A 43 -0.34 -16.01 6.43
CA CYS A 43 -1.14 -15.38 7.47
C CYS A 43 -1.97 -14.21 6.91
N TYR A 44 -1.34 -13.31 6.14
CA TYR A 44 -2.08 -12.20 5.53
C TYR A 44 -3.03 -12.65 4.41
N GLU A 45 -2.71 -13.72 3.68
CA GLU A 45 -3.62 -14.33 2.69
C GLU A 45 -4.91 -14.79 3.36
N ALA A 46 -4.82 -15.45 4.52
CA ALA A 46 -5.97 -15.90 5.29
C ALA A 46 -6.85 -14.72 5.75
N ILE A 47 -6.24 -13.62 6.22
CA ILE A 47 -6.97 -12.38 6.57
C ILE A 47 -7.69 -11.79 5.36
N CYS A 48 -7.09 -11.87 4.17
CA CYS A 48 -7.61 -11.24 2.95
C CYS A 48 -8.69 -12.07 2.24
N ASP A 49 -8.90 -13.33 2.64
CA ASP A 49 -9.85 -14.24 2.03
C ASP A 49 -11.27 -13.97 2.54
N LYS A 50 -12.08 -13.35 1.67
CA LYS A 50 -13.46 -12.98 1.95
C LYS A 50 -14.39 -14.18 2.18
N ASN A 51 -13.98 -15.37 1.77
CA ASN A 51 -14.77 -16.58 2.02
C ASN A 51 -14.58 -17.10 3.47
N ASN A 52 -13.50 -16.67 4.15
CA ASN A 52 -13.14 -17.18 5.47
C ASN A 52 -13.35 -16.15 6.58
N LEU A 53 -13.06 -14.87 6.32
CA LEU A 53 -13.12 -13.82 7.33
C LEU A 53 -13.81 -12.57 6.79
N THR A 54 -14.76 -12.04 7.57
CA THR A 54 -15.37 -10.73 7.34
C THR A 54 -14.94 -9.81 8.47
N ILE A 55 -14.06 -8.85 8.15
CA ILE A 55 -13.45 -7.94 9.12
C ILE A 55 -13.61 -6.47 8.71
N LEU A 56 -13.30 -5.57 9.63
CA LEU A 56 -13.40 -4.13 9.39
C LEU A 56 -12.43 -3.65 8.29
N PRO A 57 -12.78 -2.57 7.56
CA PRO A 57 -11.98 -2.09 6.42
C PRO A 57 -10.52 -1.74 6.74
N LEU A 58 -10.25 -1.20 7.94
CA LEU A 58 -8.91 -0.74 8.30
C LEU A 58 -7.94 -1.90 8.61
N PRO A 59 -8.29 -2.89 9.47
CA PRO A 59 -7.49 -4.10 9.62
C PRO A 59 -7.21 -4.81 8.29
N GLU A 60 -8.24 -4.98 7.45
CA GLU A 60 -8.11 -5.61 6.14
C GLU A 60 -7.16 -4.83 5.21
N ALA A 61 -7.24 -3.51 5.20
CA ALA A 61 -6.34 -2.64 4.45
C ALA A 61 -4.88 -2.77 4.89
N ARG A 62 -4.63 -2.91 6.20
CA ARG A 62 -3.28 -3.11 6.75
C ARG A 62 -2.70 -4.46 6.32
N ALA A 63 -3.48 -5.53 6.45
CA ALA A 63 -3.06 -6.86 5.99
C ALA A 63 -2.75 -6.88 4.50
N ARG A 64 -3.62 -6.28 3.67
CA ARG A 64 -3.42 -6.20 2.21
C ARG A 64 -2.18 -5.42 1.83
N LEU A 65 -1.90 -4.30 2.50
CA LEU A 65 -0.68 -3.53 2.25
C LEU A 65 0.58 -4.32 2.65
N ALA A 66 0.57 -4.98 3.80
CA ALA A 66 1.69 -5.80 4.26
C ALA A 66 1.94 -6.99 3.33
N LEU A 67 0.87 -7.68 2.90
CA LEU A 67 0.92 -8.75 1.91
C LEU A 67 1.50 -8.26 0.58
N ALA A 68 1.00 -7.15 0.05
CA ALA A 68 1.52 -6.59 -1.20
C ALA A 68 3.01 -6.25 -1.12
N ARG A 69 3.48 -5.72 0.03
CA ARG A 69 4.90 -5.46 0.27
C ARG A 69 5.72 -6.76 0.20
N LEU A 70 5.32 -7.80 0.94
CA LEU A 70 6.02 -9.07 0.95
C LEU A 70 6.06 -9.73 -0.43
N LEU A 71 4.95 -9.66 -1.17
CA LEU A 71 4.90 -10.15 -2.55
C LEU A 71 5.88 -9.41 -3.46
N LEU A 72 6.05 -8.09 -3.31
CA LEU A 72 6.98 -7.28 -4.10
C LEU A 72 8.45 -7.41 -3.68
N GLU A 73 8.72 -7.92 -2.49
CA GLU A 73 10.07 -8.06 -1.92
C GLU A 73 10.61 -9.47 -2.09
N HIS A 74 9.75 -10.49 -1.98
CA HIS A 74 10.17 -11.90 -1.89
C HIS A 74 9.58 -12.79 -2.99
N THR A 75 8.84 -12.24 -3.95
CA THR A 75 8.24 -13.03 -5.06
C THR A 75 8.21 -12.23 -6.36
N ASP A 76 7.92 -12.89 -7.48
CA ASP A 76 7.67 -12.24 -8.78
C ASP A 76 6.19 -11.89 -9.01
N ASN A 77 5.36 -11.90 -7.96
CA ASN A 77 3.90 -11.82 -8.09
C ASN A 77 3.35 -10.39 -8.09
N VAL A 78 3.86 -9.56 -9.01
CA VAL A 78 3.50 -8.13 -9.13
C VAL A 78 2.01 -7.90 -9.38
N HIS A 79 1.37 -8.76 -10.18
CA HIS A 79 -0.06 -8.65 -10.50
C HIS A 79 -0.92 -8.80 -9.24
N ARG A 80 -0.58 -9.78 -8.40
CA ARG A 80 -1.30 -10.02 -7.15
C ARG A 80 -1.06 -8.89 -6.14
N ALA A 81 0.17 -8.40 -6.03
CA ALA A 81 0.47 -7.24 -5.19
C ALA A 81 -0.35 -6.00 -5.61
N LYS A 82 -0.44 -5.73 -6.92
CA LYS A 82 -1.29 -4.67 -7.47
C LYS A 82 -2.76 -4.84 -7.05
N THR A 83 -3.34 -6.03 -7.19
CA THR A 83 -4.74 -6.28 -6.80
C THR A 83 -4.99 -5.99 -5.31
N HIS A 84 -4.08 -6.41 -4.42
CA HIS A 84 -4.18 -6.10 -3.00
C HIS A 84 -4.08 -4.60 -2.71
N LEU A 85 -3.19 -3.87 -3.40
CA LEU A 85 -3.05 -2.42 -3.26
C LEU A 85 -4.25 -1.64 -3.81
N GLU A 86 -4.82 -2.04 -4.94
CA GLU A 86 -6.05 -1.45 -5.49
C GLU A 86 -7.23 -1.64 -4.54
N THR A 87 -7.32 -2.83 -3.94
CA THR A 87 -8.32 -3.10 -2.91
C THR A 87 -8.09 -2.27 -1.65
N THR A 88 -6.83 -2.13 -1.21
CA THR A 88 -6.45 -1.27 -0.09
C THR A 88 -6.86 0.19 -0.35
N GLN A 89 -6.65 0.69 -1.56
CA GLN A 89 -7.07 2.03 -1.95
C GLN A 89 -8.59 2.21 -1.85
N MET A 90 -9.37 1.21 -2.29
CA MET A 90 -10.83 1.25 -2.18
C MET A 90 -11.31 1.26 -0.72
N LEU A 91 -10.75 0.39 0.13
CA LEU A 91 -11.08 0.31 1.55
C LEU A 91 -10.80 1.63 2.28
N LEU A 92 -9.68 2.28 1.96
CA LEU A 92 -9.25 3.50 2.62
C LEU A 92 -9.92 4.77 2.08
N ARG A 93 -10.75 4.69 1.03
CA ARG A 93 -11.35 5.86 0.37
C ARG A 93 -12.09 6.77 1.35
N SER A 94 -12.86 6.18 2.27
CA SER A 94 -13.66 6.90 3.27
C SER A 94 -13.07 6.85 4.69
N VAL A 95 -11.87 6.30 4.84
CA VAL A 95 -11.19 6.18 6.15
C VAL A 95 -10.30 7.41 6.36
N HIS A 96 -10.54 8.17 7.42
CA HIS A 96 -9.79 9.39 7.77
C HIS A 96 -8.72 9.13 8.83
N GLY A 97 -7.66 9.96 8.90
CA GLY A 97 -6.61 9.82 9.91
C GLY A 97 -5.57 8.73 9.60
N HIS A 98 -5.65 8.12 8.41
CA HIS A 98 -4.75 7.06 7.94
C HIS A 98 -4.04 7.46 6.64
N GLU A 99 -3.71 8.75 6.50
CA GLU A 99 -3.09 9.32 5.31
C GLU A 99 -1.72 8.67 5.01
N SER A 100 -0.97 8.26 6.04
CA SER A 100 0.33 7.61 5.87
C SER A 100 0.17 6.23 5.21
N LEU A 101 -0.88 5.50 5.60
CA LEU A 101 -1.23 4.22 4.99
C LEU A 101 -1.62 4.40 3.52
N LYS A 102 -2.38 5.46 3.20
CA LYS A 102 -2.73 5.81 1.82
C LYS A 102 -1.51 6.19 0.98
N CYS A 103 -0.55 6.96 1.53
CA CYS A 103 0.71 7.28 0.84
C CYS A 103 1.51 6.00 0.52
N ARG A 104 1.62 5.06 1.47
CA ARG A 104 2.24 3.75 1.23
C ARG A 104 1.54 2.98 0.12
N THR A 105 0.20 3.01 0.08
CA THR A 105 -0.56 2.37 -1.00
C THR A 105 -0.26 2.99 -2.37
N PHE A 106 -0.20 4.32 -2.48
CA PHE A 106 0.16 4.98 -3.75
C PHE A 106 1.59 4.67 -4.19
N SER A 107 2.54 4.66 -3.26
CA SER A 107 3.94 4.28 -3.51
C SER A 107 4.05 2.82 -4.00
N GLY A 108 3.35 1.90 -3.34
CA GLY A 108 3.29 0.50 -3.78
C GLY A 108 2.66 0.33 -5.16
N LEU A 109 1.56 1.03 -5.45
CA LEU A 109 0.91 1.00 -6.76
C LEU A 109 1.84 1.49 -7.86
N LEU A 110 2.56 2.59 -7.60
CA LEU A 110 3.57 3.11 -8.50
C LEU A 110 4.65 2.07 -8.80
N LYS A 111 5.19 1.38 -7.78
CA LYS A 111 6.17 0.30 -7.94
C LYS A 111 5.60 -0.83 -8.81
N CYS A 112 4.37 -1.28 -8.56
CA CYS A 112 3.70 -2.28 -9.41
C CYS A 112 3.58 -1.81 -10.86
N TYR A 113 3.09 -0.59 -11.09
CA TYR A 113 2.91 -0.06 -12.44
C TYR A 113 4.22 0.10 -13.20
N ARG A 114 5.34 0.38 -12.51
CA ARG A 114 6.68 0.41 -13.12
C ARG A 114 7.13 -0.98 -13.54
N LEU A 115 7.02 -1.96 -12.64
CA LEU A 115 7.42 -3.35 -12.88
C LEU A 115 6.60 -4.01 -13.99
N MET A 116 5.33 -3.62 -14.15
CA MET A 116 4.45 -4.11 -15.21
C MET A 116 4.70 -3.44 -16.58
N GLY A 117 5.54 -2.41 -16.65
CA GLY A 117 6.02 -1.85 -17.91
C GLY A 117 5.42 -0.51 -18.33
N PRO A 118 5.82 0.00 -19.52
CA PRO A 118 5.57 1.38 -19.95
C PRO A 118 4.10 1.68 -20.31
N ASP A 119 3.28 0.67 -20.56
CA ASP A 119 1.86 0.87 -20.90
C ASP A 119 1.06 1.46 -19.74
N LEU A 120 1.59 1.38 -18.52
CA LEU A 120 0.96 1.91 -17.31
C LEU A 120 1.48 3.29 -16.91
N ARG A 121 2.17 4.02 -17.79
CA ARG A 121 2.69 5.38 -17.52
C ARG A 121 1.63 6.36 -17.00
N ARG A 122 0.40 6.27 -17.51
CA ARG A 122 -0.71 7.11 -17.04
C ARG A 122 -1.02 6.81 -15.57
N GLN A 123 -1.13 5.53 -15.22
CA GLN A 123 -1.39 5.07 -13.86
C GLN A 123 -0.22 5.43 -12.92
N GLN A 124 1.03 5.34 -13.39
CA GLN A 124 2.20 5.82 -12.65
C GLN A 124 2.09 7.32 -12.34
N THR A 125 1.74 8.14 -13.33
CA THR A 125 1.55 9.59 -13.17
C THR A 125 0.42 9.91 -12.19
N ASP A 126 -0.74 9.25 -12.33
CA ASP A 126 -1.90 9.44 -11.47
C ASP A 126 -1.61 9.06 -10.02
N ALA A 127 -0.96 7.92 -9.78
CA ALA A 127 -0.59 7.47 -8.44
C ALA A 127 0.42 8.42 -7.79
N THR A 128 1.42 8.87 -8.55
CA THR A 128 2.44 9.81 -8.07
C THR A 128 1.81 11.15 -7.69
N GLN A 129 0.95 11.70 -8.55
CA GLN A 129 0.31 12.99 -8.29
C GLN A 129 -0.64 12.92 -7.09
N LYS A 130 -1.47 11.87 -7.00
CA LYS A 130 -2.37 11.66 -5.85
C LYS A 130 -1.61 11.49 -4.54
N GLY A 131 -0.49 10.76 -4.55
CA GLY A 131 0.38 10.62 -3.38
C GLY A 131 0.98 11.95 -2.93
N LEU A 132 1.48 12.75 -3.88
CA LEU A 132 2.02 14.08 -3.62
C LEU A 132 0.96 15.01 -3.03
N ASP A 133 -0.21 15.09 -3.64
CA ASP A 133 -1.30 15.96 -3.17
C ASP A 133 -1.77 15.57 -1.76
N LEU A 134 -1.90 14.26 -1.51
CA LEU A 134 -2.24 13.75 -0.19
C LEU A 134 -1.20 14.15 0.87
N SER A 135 0.09 13.96 0.58
CA SER A 135 1.16 14.29 1.52
C SER A 135 1.22 15.78 1.84
N ARG A 136 0.93 16.66 0.87
CA ARG A 136 0.82 18.11 1.06
C ARG A 136 -0.37 18.50 1.93
N VAL A 137 -1.53 17.89 1.70
CA VAL A 137 -2.73 18.14 2.50
C VAL A 137 -2.53 17.66 3.94
N ALA A 138 -1.91 16.49 4.12
CA ALA A 138 -1.62 15.94 5.44
C ALA A 138 -0.62 16.81 6.22
N ALA A 139 0.45 17.28 5.55
CA ALA A 139 1.44 18.18 6.16
C ALA A 139 0.81 19.45 6.76
N LYS A 140 -0.20 20.04 6.09
CA LYS A 140 -0.89 21.25 6.56
C LYS A 140 -1.73 21.02 7.82
N LYS A 141 -2.20 19.80 8.04
CA LYS A 141 -3.11 19.44 9.14
C LYS A 141 -2.40 18.79 10.33
N CYS A 142 -1.14 18.36 10.16
CA CYS A 142 -0.42 17.60 11.17
C CYS A 142 0.26 18.50 12.24
N PRO A 143 0.47 17.97 13.46
CA PRO A 143 1.31 18.62 14.47
C PRO A 143 2.74 18.84 13.97
N ALA A 144 3.44 19.84 14.52
CA ALA A 144 4.80 20.19 14.08
C ALA A 144 5.79 19.00 14.08
N ARG A 145 5.69 18.12 15.09
CA ARG A 145 6.52 16.92 15.25
C ARG A 145 6.39 15.90 14.10
N GLU A 146 5.29 15.92 13.34
CA GLU A 146 5.01 14.97 12.26
C GLU A 146 5.31 15.56 10.87
N ARG A 147 5.61 16.87 10.78
CA ARG A 147 5.84 17.56 9.50
C ARG A 147 7.00 16.96 8.71
N GLU A 148 8.05 16.52 9.40
CA GLU A 148 9.22 15.91 8.76
C GLU A 148 8.85 14.62 8.01
N ALA A 149 8.05 13.75 8.62
CA ALA A 149 7.56 12.53 7.97
C ALA A 149 6.74 12.84 6.72
N TRP A 150 5.94 13.92 6.74
CA TRP A 150 5.17 14.37 5.58
C TRP A 150 6.03 15.03 4.51
N ARG A 151 7.10 15.73 4.88
CA ARG A 151 8.10 16.23 3.93
C ARG A 151 8.81 15.06 3.23
N ALA A 152 9.18 14.01 3.95
CA ALA A 152 9.77 12.81 3.37
C ALA A 152 8.84 12.16 2.31
N TRP A 153 7.53 12.09 2.58
CA TRP A 153 6.56 11.64 1.56
C TRP A 153 6.49 12.56 0.34
N GLN A 154 6.53 13.88 0.54
CA GLN A 154 6.55 14.83 -0.58
C GLN A 154 7.80 14.64 -1.44
N PHE A 155 8.97 14.50 -0.83
CA PHE A 155 10.23 14.24 -1.55
C PHE A 155 10.18 12.91 -2.30
N HIS A 156 9.67 11.85 -1.66
CA HIS A 156 9.46 10.57 -2.33
C HIS A 156 8.65 10.77 -3.62
N PHE A 157 7.47 11.38 -3.57
CA PHE A 157 6.65 11.56 -4.76
C PHE A 157 7.21 12.58 -5.77
N LEU A 158 7.99 13.57 -5.35
CA LEU A 158 8.67 14.50 -6.26
C LEU A 158 9.81 13.82 -7.03
N LEU A 159 10.60 12.97 -6.37
CA LEU A 159 11.62 12.15 -7.01
C LEU A 159 10.99 11.21 -8.05
N GLU A 160 9.95 10.49 -7.63
CA GLU A 160 9.19 9.60 -8.51
C GLU A 160 8.61 10.34 -9.73
N LYS A 161 8.11 11.58 -9.53
CA LYS A 161 7.59 12.42 -10.60
C LYS A 161 8.70 12.88 -11.55
N ALA A 162 9.87 13.23 -11.03
CA ALA A 162 11.03 13.60 -11.85
C ALA A 162 11.51 12.42 -12.70
N ASP A 163 11.60 11.22 -12.11
CA ASP A 163 11.97 9.99 -12.81
C ASP A 163 11.01 9.68 -13.97
N LEU A 164 9.70 9.85 -13.76
CA LEU A 164 8.71 9.71 -14.82
C LEU A 164 8.92 10.70 -15.97
N LYS A 165 9.31 11.95 -15.66
CA LYS A 165 9.63 12.96 -16.68
C LYS A 165 10.93 12.64 -17.41
N MET A 166 11.95 12.16 -16.71
CA MET A 166 13.19 11.69 -17.33
C MET A 166 12.93 10.51 -18.29
N ALA A 167 12.12 9.53 -17.87
CA ALA A 167 11.72 8.39 -18.71
C ALA A 167 10.87 8.78 -19.94
N GLN A 168 10.28 9.98 -19.93
CA GLN A 168 9.57 10.58 -21.07
C GLN A 168 10.49 11.44 -21.97
N GLY A 169 11.75 11.62 -21.60
CA GLY A 169 12.70 12.52 -22.28
C GLY A 169 12.50 14.01 -21.95
N ASP A 170 11.62 14.34 -21.01
CA ASP A 170 11.35 15.72 -20.61
C ASP A 170 12.27 16.14 -19.45
N PHE A 171 13.56 16.27 -19.76
CA PHE A 171 14.59 16.65 -18.79
C PHE A 171 14.38 18.06 -18.22
N ARG A 172 13.73 18.96 -18.98
CA ARG A 172 13.44 20.31 -18.52
C ARG A 172 12.41 20.29 -17.40
N LEU A 173 11.32 19.53 -17.55
CA LEU A 173 10.34 19.37 -16.48
C LEU A 173 10.90 18.54 -15.32
N ALA A 174 11.70 17.51 -15.59
CA ALA A 174 12.35 16.75 -14.52
C ALA A 174 13.21 17.65 -13.62
N ARG A 175 14.07 18.49 -14.21
CA ARG A 175 14.89 19.46 -13.47
C ARG A 175 14.04 20.45 -12.69
N LYS A 176 12.93 20.93 -13.27
CA LYS A 176 12.00 21.83 -12.56
C LYS A 176 11.39 21.14 -11.33
N THR A 177 10.98 19.88 -11.45
CA THR A 177 10.42 19.10 -10.34
C THR A 177 11.45 18.80 -9.25
N LEU A 178 12.70 18.51 -9.61
CA LEU A 178 13.78 18.34 -8.63
C LEU A 178 14.10 19.65 -7.89
N ALA A 179 14.11 20.79 -8.59
CA ALA A 179 14.31 22.10 -7.98
C ALA A 179 13.17 22.47 -7.01
N GLU A 180 11.93 22.08 -7.31
CA GLU A 180 10.79 22.22 -6.39
C GLU A 180 11.00 21.41 -5.11
N GLY A 181 11.55 20.18 -5.23
CA GLY A 181 11.92 19.36 -4.08
C GLY A 181 13.05 19.97 -3.25
N ALA A 182 14.09 20.50 -3.90
CA ALA A 182 15.21 21.15 -3.22
C ALA A 182 14.78 22.40 -2.45
N ALA A 183 14.00 23.30 -3.06
CA ALA A 183 13.50 24.50 -2.39
C ALA A 183 12.64 24.15 -1.16
N ALA A 184 11.82 23.11 -1.24
CA ALA A 184 11.02 22.64 -0.10
C ALA A 184 11.87 22.01 1.02
N ALA A 185 13.11 21.60 0.75
CA ALA A 185 14.07 21.13 1.74
C ALA A 185 14.86 22.28 2.39
N ASP A 186 15.13 23.36 1.65
CA ASP A 186 15.82 24.54 2.20
C ASP A 186 14.93 25.36 3.15
N ASP A 187 13.61 25.34 2.94
CA ASP A 187 12.61 25.96 3.82
C ASP A 187 12.31 25.12 5.09
N ALA A 188 13.08 24.06 5.34
CA ALA A 188 12.77 23.02 6.32
C ALA A 188 13.27 23.28 7.74
#